data_AF-A0A4R0XEC5-F1
#
_entry.id   AF-A0A4R0XEC5-F1
#
_cell.length_a   1.000
_cell.length_b   1.000
_cell.length_c   1.000
_cell.angle_alpha   90.00
_cell.angle_beta   90.00
_cell.angle_gamma   90.00
#
_symmetry.space_group_name_H-M   'P 1'
#
loop_
_entity.id
_entity.type
_entity.pdbx_description
1 polymer ?
#
loop_
_entity_poly.entity_id
_entity_poly.type
_entity_poly.pdbx_seq_one_letter_code
_entity_poly.pdbx_strand_id
1 'polypeptide(L)'
;MTQQTKPLNRRLAVKRILRDRQQDVLVVTSLGNPTFDVAAAGDTPQNFYLWGAMGGAVTFGLGVALAQPKKRVVVFVGDGEMMMGLGSLATVGVDKPSNLSIVVIDNEHYAETGMQLAHAGRGVDITAIARAAGFENAETIERERELEEFVDVILKATGPVLATIKVGTDPEPTSLPPRDGPWLRSRFREALLGSAAHASQ
;
A
#
# COMPACT_ATOMS: atom_id res chain seq x y z
N MET A 1 -22.74 -4.05 24.80
CA MET A 1 -21.30 -4.07 25.12
C MET A 1 -20.58 -4.73 23.96
N THR A 2 -20.09 -3.93 23.01
CA THR A 2 -19.23 -4.40 21.91
C THR A 2 -17.89 -4.77 22.52
N GLN A 3 -17.47 -6.04 22.36
CA GLN A 3 -16.11 -6.44 22.70
C GLN A 3 -15.16 -5.60 21.83
N GLN A 4 -14.36 -4.73 22.45
CA GLN A 4 -13.27 -4.06 21.75
C GLN A 4 -12.26 -5.13 21.36
N THR A 5 -12.29 -5.53 20.10
CA THR A 5 -11.24 -6.34 19.48
C THR A 5 -9.94 -5.55 19.52
N LYS A 6 -8.86 -6.19 19.97
CA LYS A 6 -7.53 -5.60 19.93
C LYS A 6 -7.20 -5.29 18.46
N PRO A 7 -6.79 -4.06 18.11
CA PRO A 7 -6.47 -3.72 16.73
C PRO A 7 -5.23 -4.49 16.25
N LEU A 8 -5.13 -4.70 14.94
CA LEU A 8 -4.01 -5.44 14.35
C LEU A 8 -2.68 -4.73 14.59
N ASN A 9 -1.61 -5.52 14.70
CA ASN A 9 -0.27 -4.96 14.67
C ASN A 9 0.13 -4.64 13.21
N ARG A 10 0.49 -3.38 12.93
CA ARG A 10 0.84 -2.93 11.57
C ARG A 10 1.98 -3.74 10.94
N ARG A 11 3.01 -4.07 11.72
CA ARG A 11 4.20 -4.78 11.25
C ARG A 11 3.85 -6.20 10.86
N LEU A 12 3.09 -6.88 11.73
CA LEU A 12 2.66 -8.25 11.49
C LEU A 12 1.69 -8.32 10.31
N ALA A 13 0.79 -7.35 10.15
CA ALA A 13 -0.12 -7.29 9.01
C ALA A 13 0.63 -7.15 7.68
N VAL A 14 1.56 -6.20 7.57
CA VAL A 14 2.38 -6.00 6.36
C VAL A 14 3.26 -7.22 6.09
N LYS A 15 3.93 -7.76 7.13
CA LYS A 15 4.74 -8.97 7.02
C LYS A 15 3.90 -10.16 6.54
N ARG A 16 2.67 -10.29 7.02
CA ARG A 16 1.76 -11.37 6.61
C ARG A 16 1.42 -11.27 5.12
N ILE A 17 1.03 -10.10 4.64
CA ILE A 17 0.71 -9.88 3.21
C ILE A 17 1.92 -10.22 2.34
N LEU A 18 3.11 -9.76 2.73
CA LEU A 18 4.32 -9.93 1.93
C LEU A 18 4.97 -11.32 2.06
N ARG A 19 4.55 -12.15 3.03
CA ARG A 19 5.07 -13.51 3.23
C ARG A 19 4.85 -14.38 1.99
N ASP A 20 3.67 -14.28 1.37
CA ASP A 20 3.25 -15.14 0.25
C ASP A 20 3.46 -14.42 -1.11
N ARG A 21 4.26 -13.36 -1.10
CA ARG A 21 4.56 -12.54 -2.28
C ARG A 21 5.38 -13.34 -3.31
N GLN A 22 4.91 -13.37 -4.55
CA GLN A 22 5.64 -13.92 -5.69
C GLN A 22 6.65 -12.91 -6.27
N GLN A 23 7.64 -13.38 -7.04
CA GLN A 23 8.72 -12.54 -7.56
C GLN A 23 8.28 -11.43 -8.52
N ASP A 24 7.12 -11.61 -9.16
CA ASP A 24 6.50 -10.68 -10.10
C ASP A 24 5.60 -9.64 -9.43
N VAL A 25 5.44 -9.69 -8.10
CA VAL A 25 4.73 -8.66 -7.33
C VAL A 25 5.68 -7.51 -7.04
N LEU A 26 5.29 -6.33 -7.50
CA LEU A 26 5.95 -5.06 -7.28
C LEU A 26 5.29 -4.34 -6.10
N VAL A 27 6.10 -3.72 -5.25
CA VAL A 27 5.62 -2.98 -4.09
C VAL A 27 5.99 -1.51 -4.23
N VAL A 28 5.02 -0.63 -4.03
CA VAL A 28 5.21 0.81 -3.93
C VAL A 28 4.74 1.22 -2.54
N THR A 29 5.47 2.11 -1.86
CA THR A 29 5.05 2.60 -0.56
C THR A 29 4.99 4.12 -0.52
N SER A 30 4.04 4.64 0.25
CA SER A 30 4.06 6.02 0.74
C SER A 30 5.23 6.26 1.68
N LEU A 31 5.44 7.51 2.09
CA LEU A 31 6.35 7.82 3.21
C LEU A 31 5.84 7.29 4.56
N GLY A 32 6.73 7.30 5.57
CA GLY A 32 6.41 6.98 6.96
C GLY A 32 6.24 5.49 7.24
N ASN A 33 5.33 5.16 8.14
CA ASN A 33 5.10 3.80 8.65
C ASN A 33 4.93 2.72 7.56
N PRO A 34 4.16 2.92 6.47
CA PRO A 34 4.08 1.94 5.39
C PRO A 34 5.44 1.59 4.76
N THR A 35 6.30 2.59 4.53
CA THR A 35 7.68 2.36 4.07
C THR A 35 8.47 1.56 5.10
N PHE A 36 8.39 1.93 6.37
CA PHE A 36 9.14 1.23 7.41
C PHE A 36 8.69 -0.23 7.56
N ASP A 37 7.40 -0.49 7.44
CA ASP A 37 6.79 -1.83 7.55
C ASP A 37 7.17 -2.74 6.40
N VAL A 38 7.12 -2.23 5.17
CA VAL A 38 7.59 -2.99 4.02
C VAL A 38 9.10 -3.26 4.11
N ALA A 39 9.90 -2.27 4.52
CA ALA A 39 11.34 -2.46 4.70
C ALA A 39 11.67 -3.51 5.77
N ALA A 40 10.95 -3.50 6.90
CA ALA A 40 11.11 -4.50 7.96
C ALA A 40 10.58 -5.89 7.58
N ALA A 41 9.59 -5.98 6.69
CA ALA A 41 9.13 -7.24 6.12
C ALA A 41 10.14 -7.85 5.12
N GLY A 42 11.09 -7.06 4.63
CA GLY A 42 12.22 -7.48 3.80
C GLY A 42 12.44 -6.53 2.63
N ASP A 43 13.61 -5.88 2.59
CA ASP A 43 14.00 -5.04 1.46
C ASP A 43 14.36 -5.88 0.23
N THR A 44 13.73 -5.58 -0.91
CA THR A 44 14.02 -6.22 -2.18
C THR A 44 13.98 -5.20 -3.32
N PRO A 45 14.71 -5.39 -4.44
CA PRO A 45 14.68 -4.48 -5.59
C PRO A 45 13.28 -4.19 -6.17
N GLN A 46 12.31 -5.09 -5.97
CA GLN A 46 10.89 -4.92 -6.33
C GLN A 46 10.13 -3.95 -5.40
N ASN A 47 10.75 -3.43 -4.34
CA ASN A 47 10.18 -2.40 -3.48
C ASN A 47 10.68 -1.03 -3.93
N PHE A 48 9.73 -0.14 -4.25
CA PHE A 48 9.98 1.27 -4.51
C PHE A 48 9.42 2.11 -3.36
N TYR A 49 10.31 2.69 -2.56
CA TYR A 49 9.94 3.57 -1.46
C TYR A 49 9.82 5.02 -1.96
N LEU A 50 8.59 5.51 -2.12
CA LEU A 50 8.36 6.85 -2.66
C LEU A 50 8.52 7.89 -1.54
N TRP A 51 9.73 8.42 -1.43
CA TRP A 51 10.05 9.49 -0.50
C TRP A 51 9.56 10.86 -1.00
N GLY A 52 9.03 11.69 -0.10
CA GLY A 52 8.77 13.10 -0.35
C GLY A 52 7.58 13.43 -1.27
N ALA A 53 6.71 12.46 -1.56
CA ALA A 53 5.53 12.67 -2.41
C ALA A 53 4.25 12.14 -1.75
N MET A 54 3.85 12.77 -0.64
CA MET A 54 2.62 12.41 0.07
C MET A 54 1.40 12.59 -0.84
N GLY A 55 0.56 11.56 -0.91
CA GLY A 55 -0.61 11.50 -1.80
C GLY A 55 -0.28 10.98 -3.21
N GLY A 56 0.99 10.69 -3.51
CA GLY A 56 1.46 10.28 -4.83
C GLY A 56 1.59 8.77 -5.04
N ALA A 57 1.63 7.95 -3.98
CA ALA A 57 1.98 6.53 -4.11
C ALA A 57 0.96 5.74 -4.95
N VAL A 58 -0.34 6.03 -4.79
CA VAL A 58 -1.41 5.36 -5.56
C VAL A 58 -1.29 5.69 -7.04
N THR A 59 -1.11 6.96 -7.41
CA THR A 59 -0.95 7.38 -8.81
C THR A 59 0.33 6.80 -9.43
N PHE A 60 1.43 6.73 -8.66
CA PHE A 60 2.65 6.06 -9.11
C PHE A 60 2.40 4.56 -9.35
N GLY A 61 1.76 3.88 -8.41
CA GLY A 61 1.40 2.47 -8.53
C GLY A 61 0.49 2.19 -9.72
N LEU A 62 -0.49 3.05 -9.99
CA LEU A 62 -1.34 2.98 -11.17
C LEU A 62 -0.51 3.06 -12.47
N GLY A 63 0.41 4.02 -12.57
CA GLY A 63 1.30 4.13 -13.71
C GLY A 63 2.14 2.87 -13.94
N VAL A 64 2.67 2.27 -12.87
CA VAL A 64 3.40 0.99 -12.95
C VAL A 64 2.46 -0.14 -13.40
N ALA A 65 1.26 -0.23 -12.83
CA ALA A 65 0.30 -1.29 -13.15
C ALA A 65 -0.11 -1.26 -14.63
N LEU A 66 -0.39 -0.07 -15.17
CA LEU A 66 -0.70 0.15 -16.58
C LEU A 66 0.49 -0.17 -17.50
N ALA A 67 1.70 0.23 -17.10
CA ALA A 67 2.91 -0.06 -17.88
C ALA A 67 3.35 -1.53 -17.81
N GLN A 68 2.90 -2.29 -16.80
CA GLN A 68 3.33 -3.65 -16.50
C GLN A 68 2.14 -4.56 -16.22
N PRO A 69 1.23 -4.76 -17.21
CA PRO A 69 -0.07 -5.42 -16.99
C PRO A 69 0.04 -6.89 -16.55
N LYS A 70 1.21 -7.51 -16.71
CA LYS A 70 1.50 -8.90 -16.31
C LYS A 70 2.07 -9.04 -14.90
N LYS A 71 2.37 -7.95 -14.21
CA LYS A 71 2.95 -7.94 -12.87
C LYS A 71 1.96 -7.36 -11.88
N ARG A 72 1.78 -7.97 -10.71
CA ARG A 72 0.93 -7.41 -9.65
C ARG A 72 1.62 -6.18 -9.06
N VAL A 73 0.89 -5.09 -8.85
CA VAL A 73 1.38 -3.91 -8.11
C VAL A 73 0.59 -3.78 -6.82
N VAL A 74 1.29 -3.76 -5.68
CA VAL A 74 0.69 -3.52 -4.36
C VAL A 74 1.24 -2.22 -3.80
N VAL A 75 0.37 -1.25 -3.59
CA VAL A 75 0.70 0.04 -3.03
C VAL A 75 0.35 0.04 -1.55
N PHE A 76 1.31 0.27 -0.66
CA PHE A 76 1.05 0.46 0.77
C PHE A 76 1.05 1.95 1.09
N VAL A 77 -0.05 2.44 1.66
CA VAL A 77 -0.22 3.84 2.07
C VAL A 77 -0.74 3.92 3.50
N GLY A 78 -0.54 5.06 4.16
CA GLY A 78 -1.24 5.37 5.40
C GLY A 78 -2.61 5.98 5.10
N ASP A 79 -3.54 5.91 6.03
CA ASP A 79 -4.84 6.61 5.95
C ASP A 79 -4.66 8.13 5.71
N GLY A 80 -3.71 8.75 6.42
CA GLY A 80 -3.40 10.16 6.25
C GLY A 80 -2.94 10.54 4.83
N GLU A 81 -2.15 9.68 4.19
CA GLU A 81 -1.76 9.87 2.77
C GLU A 81 -2.93 9.61 1.82
N MET A 82 -3.69 8.54 2.06
CA MET A 82 -4.82 8.19 1.20
C MET A 82 -5.80 9.36 1.07
N MET A 83 -5.97 10.12 2.15
CA MET A 83 -6.82 11.31 2.16
C MET A 83 -6.24 12.50 1.40
N MET A 84 -4.91 12.67 1.36
CA MET A 84 -4.28 13.71 0.53
C MET A 84 -4.34 13.35 -0.96
N GLY A 85 -4.22 12.06 -1.28
CA GLY A 85 -4.31 11.51 -2.63
C GLY A 85 -5.71 11.05 -3.04
N LEU A 86 -6.79 11.46 -2.36
CA LEU A 86 -8.11 10.84 -2.48
C LEU A 86 -8.63 10.75 -3.93
N GLY A 87 -8.38 11.77 -4.75
CA GLY A 87 -8.78 11.80 -6.16
C GLY A 87 -8.19 10.67 -7.01
N SER A 88 -7.09 10.06 -6.57
CA SER A 88 -6.50 8.90 -7.25
C SER A 88 -7.42 7.68 -7.26
N LEU A 89 -8.30 7.51 -6.26
CA LEU A 89 -9.29 6.43 -6.24
C LEU A 89 -10.27 6.57 -7.41
N ALA A 90 -10.71 7.79 -7.73
CA ALA A 90 -11.59 8.03 -8.87
C ALA A 90 -10.91 7.64 -10.19
N THR A 91 -9.63 8.02 -10.38
CA THR A 91 -8.86 7.64 -11.57
C THR A 91 -8.69 6.12 -11.67
N VAL A 92 -8.28 5.45 -10.59
CA VAL A 92 -8.11 3.98 -10.57
C VAL A 92 -9.43 3.28 -10.86
N GLY A 93 -10.55 3.76 -10.30
CA GLY A 93 -11.87 3.19 -10.52
C GLY A 93 -12.40 3.36 -11.94
N VAL A 94 -11.94 4.38 -12.68
CA VAL A 94 -12.21 4.56 -14.12
C VAL A 94 -11.31 3.68 -14.97
N ASP A 95 -9.99 3.67 -14.72
CA ASP A 95 -9.01 2.93 -15.51
C ASP A 95 -9.11 1.41 -15.30
N LYS A 96 -9.56 0.98 -14.12
CA LYS A 96 -9.78 -0.42 -13.71
C LYS A 96 -8.63 -1.36 -14.06
N PRO A 97 -7.38 -1.07 -13.67
CA PRO A 97 -6.26 -1.97 -13.92
C PRO A 97 -6.53 -3.35 -13.28
N SER A 98 -6.28 -4.42 -14.03
CA SER A 98 -6.54 -5.79 -13.56
C SER A 98 -5.60 -6.25 -12.44
N ASN A 99 -4.51 -5.53 -12.21
CA ASN A 99 -3.33 -5.95 -11.46
C ASN A 99 -2.90 -4.96 -10.36
N LEU A 100 -3.78 -4.10 -9.86
CA LEU A 100 -3.45 -3.11 -8.83
C LEU A 100 -4.15 -3.42 -7.50
N SER A 101 -3.40 -3.35 -6.39
CA SER A 101 -3.93 -3.31 -5.03
C SER A 101 -3.45 -2.09 -4.28
N ILE A 102 -4.34 -1.52 -3.49
CA ILE A 102 -4.07 -0.43 -2.56
C ILE A 102 -4.33 -0.97 -1.15
N VAL A 103 -3.29 -1.03 -0.33
CA VAL A 103 -3.35 -1.43 1.07
C VAL A 103 -3.17 -0.18 1.92
N VAL A 104 -4.25 0.22 2.59
CA VAL A 104 -4.27 1.37 3.50
C VAL A 104 -4.02 0.86 4.92
N ILE A 105 -2.89 1.25 5.50
CA ILE A 105 -2.57 1.01 6.91
C ILE A 105 -3.22 2.14 7.70
N ASP A 106 -4.34 1.84 8.35
CA ASP A 106 -5.20 2.82 9.00
C ASP A 106 -5.09 2.70 10.52
N ASN A 107 -4.27 3.58 11.09
CA ASN A 107 -4.13 3.77 12.54
C ASN A 107 -4.91 5.01 13.03
N GLU A 108 -5.70 5.64 12.16
CA GLU A 108 -6.49 6.85 12.41
C GLU A 108 -5.70 8.12 12.80
N HIS A 109 -4.37 8.11 12.67
CA HIS A 109 -3.51 9.18 13.21
C HIS A 109 -2.33 9.51 12.30
N TYR A 110 -1.97 10.79 12.23
CA TYR A 110 -0.69 11.24 11.66
C TYR A 110 0.47 10.93 12.63
N ALA A 111 0.90 9.67 12.67
CA ALA A 111 1.86 9.19 13.67
C ALA A 111 3.24 9.87 13.62
N GLU A 112 3.67 10.28 12.43
CA GLU A 112 4.99 10.91 12.24
C GLU A 112 5.04 12.39 12.67
N THR A 113 3.89 13.07 12.78
CA THR A 113 3.82 14.52 13.03
C THR A 113 3.28 14.88 14.41
N GLY A 114 3.06 13.90 15.28
CA GLY A 114 2.60 14.12 16.66
C GLY A 114 1.24 13.52 17.01
N MET A 115 0.82 12.44 16.33
CA MET A 115 -0.37 11.66 16.68
C MET A 115 -1.68 12.47 16.64
N GLN A 116 -1.81 13.41 15.71
CA GLN A 116 -3.07 14.10 15.47
C GLN A 116 -4.07 13.13 14.82
N LEU A 117 -5.34 13.20 15.21
CA LEU A 117 -6.41 12.46 14.55
C LEU A 117 -6.45 12.79 13.05
N ALA A 118 -6.31 11.75 12.24
CA ALA A 118 -6.48 11.83 10.79
C ALA A 118 -7.98 11.81 10.43
N HIS A 119 -8.29 11.91 9.14
CA HIS A 119 -9.69 11.95 8.69
C HIS A 119 -10.43 10.64 8.94
N ALA A 120 -9.74 9.48 8.83
CA ALA A 120 -10.32 8.17 9.13
C ALA A 120 -10.79 8.09 10.60
N GLY A 121 -9.95 8.57 11.54
CA GLY A 121 -10.31 8.71 12.97
C GLY A 121 -11.41 9.72 13.29
N ARG A 122 -11.89 10.45 12.28
CA ARG A 122 -12.97 11.43 12.37
C ARG A 122 -14.23 10.99 11.61
N GLY A 123 -14.29 9.73 11.20
CA GLY A 123 -15.47 9.10 10.59
C GLY A 123 -15.45 9.05 9.06
N VAL A 124 -14.34 9.37 8.39
CA VAL A 124 -14.24 9.17 6.94
C VAL A 124 -13.95 7.70 6.62
N ASP A 125 -14.89 7.05 5.95
CA ASP A 125 -14.77 5.66 5.52
C ASP A 125 -14.10 5.55 4.14
N ILE A 126 -12.80 5.22 4.14
CA ILE A 126 -11.99 5.06 2.93
C ILE A 126 -12.49 3.89 2.06
N THR A 127 -12.94 2.79 2.68
CA THR A 127 -13.44 1.61 1.96
C THR A 127 -14.73 1.93 1.23
N ALA A 128 -15.67 2.62 1.88
CA ALA A 128 -16.91 3.06 1.26
C ALA A 128 -16.66 4.02 0.10
N ILE A 129 -15.71 4.95 0.23
CA ILE A 129 -15.32 5.84 -0.87
C ILE A 129 -14.76 5.04 -2.06
N ALA A 130 -13.90 4.05 -1.81
CA ALA A 130 -13.36 3.21 -2.87
C ALA A 130 -14.46 2.43 -3.62
N ARG A 131 -15.43 1.86 -2.88
CA ARG A 131 -16.61 1.21 -3.49
C ARG A 131 -17.39 2.19 -4.37
N ALA A 132 -17.65 3.40 -3.86
CA ALA A 132 -18.32 4.46 -4.63
C ALA A 132 -17.52 4.93 -5.85
N ALA A 133 -16.18 4.82 -5.81
CA ALA A 133 -15.30 5.11 -6.93
C ALA A 133 -15.24 3.97 -7.98
N GLY A 134 -15.86 2.80 -7.73
CA GLY A 134 -15.95 1.70 -8.68
C GLY A 134 -15.02 0.52 -8.41
N PHE A 135 -14.46 0.40 -7.21
CA PHE A 135 -13.72 -0.79 -6.79
C PHE A 135 -14.70 -1.89 -6.41
N GLU A 136 -14.67 -2.99 -7.16
CA GLU A 136 -15.49 -4.19 -6.85
C GLU A 136 -14.95 -4.95 -5.64
N ASN A 137 -13.62 -4.92 -5.45
CA ASN A 137 -12.94 -5.56 -4.34
C ASN A 137 -12.43 -4.49 -3.37
N ALA A 138 -13.25 -4.07 -2.41
CA ALA A 138 -12.86 -3.10 -1.40
C ALA A 138 -13.35 -3.54 -0.01
N GLU A 139 -12.43 -3.82 0.92
CA GLU A 139 -12.76 -4.35 2.25
C GLU A 139 -12.02 -3.62 3.38
N THR A 140 -12.72 -3.45 4.50
CA THR A 140 -12.12 -3.07 5.78
C THR A 140 -11.80 -4.33 6.57
N ILE A 141 -10.56 -4.43 7.06
CA ILE A 141 -10.01 -5.58 7.75
C ILE A 141 -9.66 -5.15 9.18
N GLU A 142 -10.29 -5.77 10.16
CA GLU A 142 -10.13 -5.46 11.58
C GLU A 142 -9.53 -6.63 12.38
N ARG A 143 -9.58 -7.85 11.82
CA ARG A 143 -9.20 -9.09 12.51
C ARG A 143 -8.20 -9.91 11.70
N GLU A 144 -7.36 -10.68 12.40
CA GLU A 144 -6.31 -11.49 11.76
C GLU A 144 -6.90 -12.49 10.76
N ARG A 145 -8.04 -13.09 11.11
CA ARG A 145 -8.75 -14.02 10.23
C ARG A 145 -9.22 -13.35 8.93
N GLU A 146 -9.71 -12.11 8.99
CA GLU A 146 -10.14 -11.37 7.79
C GLU A 146 -8.93 -11.06 6.91
N LEU A 147 -7.80 -10.69 7.53
CA LEU A 147 -6.55 -10.50 6.81
C LEU A 147 -6.14 -11.79 6.10
N GLU A 148 -6.18 -12.93 6.80
CA GLU A 148 -5.85 -14.23 6.23
C GLU A 148 -6.73 -14.60 5.03
N GLU A 149 -8.04 -14.34 5.13
CA GLU A 149 -9.00 -14.60 4.05
C GLU A 149 -8.82 -13.64 2.87
N PHE A 150 -8.29 -12.43 3.09
CA PHE A 150 -8.17 -11.39 2.05
C PHE A 150 -6.77 -11.26 1.42
N VAL A 151 -5.72 -11.88 1.98
CA VAL A 151 -4.35 -11.81 1.41
C VAL A 151 -4.31 -12.25 -0.05
N ASP A 152 -5.01 -13.34 -0.39
CA ASP A 152 -5.03 -13.83 -1.77
C ASP A 152 -5.76 -12.87 -2.71
N VAL A 153 -6.77 -12.13 -2.22
CA VAL A 153 -7.43 -11.07 -3.00
C VAL A 153 -6.44 -9.94 -3.28
N ILE A 154 -5.69 -9.48 -2.27
CA ILE A 154 -4.64 -8.46 -2.42
C ILE A 154 -3.57 -8.92 -3.43
N LEU A 155 -3.17 -10.18 -3.42
CA LEU A 155 -2.06 -10.63 -4.26
C LEU A 155 -2.48 -11.09 -5.66
N LYS A 156 -3.73 -11.54 -5.86
CA LYS A 156 -4.11 -12.31 -7.07
C LYS A 156 -5.43 -11.89 -7.73
N ALA A 157 -6.33 -11.20 -7.04
CA ALA A 157 -7.65 -10.90 -7.62
C ALA A 157 -7.55 -9.95 -8.83
N THR A 158 -8.43 -10.15 -9.80
CA THR A 158 -8.54 -9.28 -10.98
C THR A 158 -9.28 -7.98 -10.61
N GLY A 159 -8.80 -6.88 -11.19
CA GLY A 159 -9.35 -5.54 -10.99
C GLY A 159 -8.65 -4.79 -9.87
N PRO A 160 -8.98 -3.50 -9.68
CA PRO A 160 -8.42 -2.74 -8.59
C PRO A 160 -8.97 -3.25 -7.27
N VAL A 161 -8.06 -3.54 -6.33
CA VAL A 161 -8.38 -3.99 -4.97
C VAL A 161 -8.03 -2.87 -4.00
N LEU A 162 -8.89 -2.64 -3.01
CA LEU A 162 -8.58 -1.80 -1.84
C LEU A 162 -8.77 -2.60 -0.55
N ALA A 163 -7.75 -2.60 0.30
CA ALA A 163 -7.80 -3.19 1.64
C ALA A 163 -7.47 -2.10 2.67
N THR A 164 -8.44 -1.70 3.48
CA THR A 164 -8.20 -0.82 4.63
C THR A 164 -7.97 -1.69 5.86
N ILE A 165 -6.74 -1.72 6.36
CA ILE A 165 -6.35 -2.55 7.50
C ILE A 165 -6.31 -1.67 8.74
N LYS A 166 -7.24 -1.90 9.67
CA LYS A 166 -7.30 -1.20 10.95
C LYS A 166 -6.20 -1.73 11.88
N VAL A 167 -5.31 -0.84 12.29
CA VAL A 167 -4.14 -1.19 13.11
C VAL A 167 -4.04 -0.32 14.36
N GLY A 168 -3.33 -0.81 15.37
CA GLY A 168 -3.03 -0.05 16.58
C GLY A 168 -1.99 1.04 16.34
N THR A 169 -1.84 1.92 17.33
CA THR A 169 -0.86 3.01 17.33
C THR A 169 0.43 2.66 18.06
N ASP A 170 0.60 1.40 18.47
CA ASP A 170 1.78 0.96 19.20
C ASP A 170 3.05 1.23 18.36
N PRO A 171 4.10 1.81 18.97
CA PRO A 171 5.32 2.10 18.25
C PRO A 171 6.03 0.80 17.87
N GLU A 172 6.67 0.83 16.70
CA GLU A 172 7.49 -0.27 16.19
C GLU A 172 8.89 0.25 15.88
N PRO A 173 9.96 -0.56 16.03
CA PRO A 173 11.32 -0.12 15.77
C PRO A 173 11.49 0.40 14.34
N THR A 174 12.07 1.58 14.16
CA THR A 174 12.22 2.14 12.80
C THR A 174 13.12 1.25 11.94
N SER A 175 12.63 0.86 10.75
CA SER A 175 13.42 0.20 9.72
C SER A 175 13.49 1.13 8.51
N LEU A 176 14.66 1.73 8.29
CA LEU A 176 14.86 2.75 7.26
C LEU A 176 15.45 2.10 6.02
N PRO A 177 14.70 2.00 4.91
CA PRO A 177 15.32 1.66 3.64
C PRO A 177 16.11 2.86 3.09
N PRO A 178 16.92 2.67 2.04
CA PRO A 178 17.66 3.76 1.41
C PRO A 178 16.75 4.91 0.99
N ARG A 179 17.27 6.14 1.12
CA ARG A 179 16.57 7.39 0.78
C ARG A 179 17.06 8.03 -0.51
N ASP A 180 17.98 7.35 -1.21
CA ASP A 180 18.50 7.80 -2.50
C ASP A 180 17.48 7.49 -3.61
N GLY A 181 16.74 8.51 -4.02
CA GLY A 181 15.71 8.41 -5.06
C GLY A 181 16.26 7.89 -6.41
N PRO A 182 17.36 8.45 -6.95
CA PRO A 182 18.03 7.91 -8.13
C PRO A 182 18.36 6.42 -8.02
N TRP A 183 18.92 5.99 -6.90
CA TRP A 183 19.26 4.58 -6.67
C TRP A 183 18.00 3.69 -6.61
N LEU A 184 16.97 4.11 -5.87
CA LEU A 184 15.69 3.40 -5.80
C LEU A 184 15.02 3.26 -7.18
N ARG A 185 15.07 4.32 -7.99
CA ARG A 185 14.60 4.29 -9.39
C ARG A 185 15.38 3.29 -10.23
N SER A 186 16.71 3.33 -10.18
CA SER A 186 17.54 2.44 -10.99
C SER A 186 17.33 0.97 -10.62
N ARG A 187 17.44 0.61 -9.34
CA ARG A 187 17.27 -0.78 -8.90
C ARG A 187 15.87 -1.33 -9.18
N PHE A 188 14.83 -0.50 -9.05
CA PHE A 188 13.46 -0.92 -9.32
C PHE A 188 13.26 -1.14 -10.82
N ARG A 189 13.80 -0.25 -11.66
CA ARG A 189 13.79 -0.42 -13.12
C ARG A 189 14.55 -1.66 -13.57
N GLU A 190 15.70 -1.96 -12.97
CA GLU A 190 16.47 -3.18 -13.22
C GLU A 190 15.68 -4.43 -12.82
N ALA A 191 15.04 -4.42 -11.64
CA ALA A 191 14.15 -5.51 -11.22
C ALA A 191 12.94 -5.69 -12.16
N LEU A 192 12.47 -4.59 -12.76
CA LEU A 192 11.33 -4.58 -13.66
C LEU A 192 11.69 -5.12 -15.05
N LEU A 193 12.78 -4.62 -15.64
CA LEU A 193 13.11 -4.74 -17.06
C LEU A 193 14.32 -5.65 -17.32
N GLY A 194 15.04 -6.09 -16.28
CA GLY A 194 16.30 -6.80 -16.41
C GLY A 194 17.33 -5.97 -17.17
N SER A 195 18.06 -6.60 -18.09
CA SER A 195 19.07 -5.93 -18.92
C SER A 195 18.52 -4.78 -19.77
N ALA A 196 17.22 -4.81 -20.12
CA ALA A 196 16.59 -3.73 -20.87
C ALA A 196 16.47 -2.42 -20.07
N ALA A 197 16.70 -2.44 -18.75
CA ALA A 197 16.71 -1.22 -17.93
C ALA A 197 17.81 -0.22 -18.32
N HIS A 198 18.90 -0.73 -18.89
CA HIS A 198 20.09 0.04 -19.26
C HIS A 198 20.13 0.42 -20.75
N ALA A 199 19.25 -0.16 -21.56
CA ALA A 199 19.10 0.25 -22.94
C ALA A 199 18.37 1.60 -22.94
N SER A 200 19.09 2.67 -23.28
CA SER A 200 18.48 3.95 -23.63
C SER A 200 17.61 3.74 -24.87
N GLN A 201 16.28 3.90 -24.72
CA GLN A 201 15.41 4.21 -25.86
C GLN A 201 15.55 5.69 -26.18
#